data_AF-A0A937I951-F1
#
_entry.id   AF-A0A937I951-F1
#
_cell.length_a   1.000
_cell.length_b   1.000
_cell.length_c   1.000
_cell.angle_alpha   90.00
_cell.angle_beta   90.00
_cell.angle_gamma   90.00
#
_symmetry.space_group_name_H-M   'P 1'
#
loop_
_entity.id
_entity.type
_entity.pdbx_description
1 polymer ?
#
loop_
_entity_poly.entity_id
_entity_poly.type
_entity_poly.pdbx_seq_one_letter_code
_entity_poly.pdbx_strand_id
1 'polypeptide(L)'
;MSRWQAFGIHLAISVLVLTALMALIFLLWYPGILFNVDGGWTGLRIVTGVDLVLGPLLTLVVFKAGKPGLRFDLTCIAVFQVACMAGGMFIVYAERPLALVLAYDTIYSLAANEFEDYGKDISVLDGIPGSYPKLVYTELPENPVQADIVAIRGQFIGDPLFMQTERYRPLPEAGTELVFIQENTVRASVSEEFKNALPEGCLLAKFVSSVTGGFVCFNAEAMQLDSFFESEVQVE
;
A
#
# COMPACT_ATOMS: atom_id res chain seq x y z
N MET A 1 -19.78 12.89 -36.72
CA MET A 1 -19.23 11.95 -35.73
C MET A 1 -20.25 10.85 -35.45
N SER A 2 -19.87 9.59 -35.60
CA SER A 2 -20.73 8.44 -35.24
C SER A 2 -20.65 8.15 -33.74
N ARG A 3 -21.61 7.37 -33.21
CA ARG A 3 -21.57 6.92 -31.80
C ARG A 3 -20.34 6.07 -31.47
N TRP A 4 -19.85 5.30 -32.44
CA TRP A 4 -18.63 4.50 -32.31
C TRP A 4 -17.36 5.36 -32.23
N GLN A 5 -17.31 6.45 -33.00
CA GLN A 5 -16.23 7.44 -32.89
C GLN A 5 -16.26 8.14 -31.54
N ALA A 6 -17.45 8.56 -31.06
CA ALA A 6 -17.61 9.18 -29.75
C ALA A 6 -17.16 8.24 -28.62
N PHE A 7 -17.59 6.98 -28.67
CA PHE A 7 -17.17 5.91 -27.76
C PHE A 7 -15.65 5.73 -27.76
N GLY A 8 -15.02 5.59 -28.94
CA GLY A 8 -13.58 5.38 -29.05
C GLY A 8 -12.77 6.56 -28.52
N ILE A 9 -13.21 7.80 -28.78
CA ILE A 9 -12.57 9.01 -28.24
C ILE A 9 -12.70 9.04 -26.72
N HIS A 10 -13.89 8.76 -26.18
CA HIS A 10 -14.10 8.74 -24.73
C HIS A 10 -13.20 7.67 -24.09
N LEU A 11 -13.24 6.43 -24.58
CA LEU A 11 -12.41 5.35 -24.05
C LEU A 11 -10.92 5.71 -24.09
N ALA A 12 -10.43 6.31 -25.17
CA ALA A 12 -9.04 6.75 -25.27
C ALA A 12 -8.67 7.81 -24.22
N ILE A 13 -9.57 8.78 -23.97
CA ILE A 13 -9.39 9.78 -22.91
C ILE A 13 -9.38 9.11 -21.54
N SER A 14 -10.33 8.21 -21.26
CA SER A 14 -10.37 7.48 -19.98
C SER A 14 -9.10 6.66 -19.73
N VAL A 15 -8.58 5.98 -20.76
CA VAL A 15 -7.32 5.22 -20.65
C VAL A 15 -6.14 6.14 -20.36
N LEU A 16 -6.05 7.30 -21.02
CA LEU A 16 -4.99 8.27 -20.79
C LEU A 16 -5.03 8.80 -19.35
N VAL A 17 -6.22 9.17 -18.87
CA VAL A 17 -6.43 9.64 -17.49
C VAL A 17 -6.07 8.56 -16.48
N LEU A 18 -6.59 7.34 -16.66
CA LEU A 18 -6.28 6.22 -15.76
C LEU A 18 -4.79 5.92 -15.72
N THR A 19 -4.11 5.95 -16.88
CA THR A 19 -2.66 5.72 -16.95
C THR A 19 -1.88 6.76 -16.15
N ALA A 20 -2.26 8.04 -16.25
CA ALA A 20 -1.66 9.11 -15.47
C ALA A 20 -1.90 8.93 -13.97
N LEU A 21 -3.11 8.53 -13.57
CA LEU A 21 -3.44 8.24 -12.18
C LEU A 21 -2.68 7.02 -11.66
N MET A 22 -2.57 5.95 -12.44
CA MET A 22 -1.79 4.76 -12.05
C MET A 22 -0.30 5.08 -11.88
N ALA A 23 0.29 5.90 -12.76
CA ALA A 23 1.66 6.37 -12.58
C ALA A 23 1.83 7.14 -11.27
N LEU A 24 0.88 8.01 -10.93
CA LEU A 24 0.89 8.73 -9.67
C LEU A 24 0.79 7.77 -8.46
N ILE A 25 -0.13 6.81 -8.50
CA ILE A 25 -0.34 5.82 -7.43
C ILE A 25 0.94 5.02 -7.19
N PHE A 26 1.52 4.41 -8.23
CA PHE A 26 2.67 3.53 -8.09
C PHE A 26 3.97 4.27 -7.71
N LEU A 27 4.15 5.50 -8.19
CA LEU A 27 5.40 6.22 -7.97
C LEU A 27 5.40 7.02 -6.67
N LEU A 28 4.23 7.51 -6.22
CA LEU A 28 4.16 8.44 -5.08
C LEU A 28 3.46 7.86 -3.85
N TRP A 29 2.48 6.97 -4.01
CA TRP A 29 1.63 6.53 -2.89
C TRP A 29 1.90 5.09 -2.47
N TYR A 30 2.21 4.22 -3.43
CA TYR A 30 2.45 2.81 -3.21
C TYR A 30 3.73 2.35 -3.92
N PRO A 31 4.91 2.82 -3.48
CA PRO A 31 6.17 2.43 -4.10
C PRO A 31 6.44 0.93 -3.95
N GLY A 32 7.12 0.36 -4.95
CA GLY A 32 7.51 -1.06 -4.95
C GLY A 32 6.29 -1.99 -4.96
N ILE A 33 6.29 -2.97 -4.06
CA ILE A 33 5.24 -4.00 -4.01
C ILE A 33 3.96 -3.56 -3.27
N LEU A 34 3.99 -2.41 -2.59
CA LEU A 34 2.96 -1.98 -1.64
C LEU A 34 1.56 -1.92 -2.24
N PHE A 35 1.44 -1.54 -3.52
CA PHE A 35 0.13 -1.45 -4.16
C PHE A 35 -0.66 -2.77 -4.11
N ASN A 36 0.06 -3.89 -4.26
CA ASN A 36 -0.57 -5.21 -4.28
C ASN A 36 -0.79 -5.78 -2.88
N VAL A 37 0.03 -5.37 -1.90
CA VAL A 37 0.04 -5.96 -0.55
C VAL A 37 -0.60 -5.08 0.51
N ASP A 38 -1.00 -3.86 0.18
CA ASP A 38 -1.49 -2.88 1.16
C ASP A 38 -2.74 -2.12 0.68
N GLY A 39 -3.65 -2.81 -0.01
CA GLY A 39 -5.00 -2.30 -0.24
C GLY A 39 -5.16 -1.32 -1.41
N GLY A 40 -4.12 -1.08 -2.22
CA GLY A 40 -4.18 -0.15 -3.37
C GLY A 40 -5.28 -0.46 -4.40
N TRP A 41 -5.75 -1.70 -4.47
CA TRP A 41 -6.84 -2.12 -5.35
C TRP A 41 -8.23 -1.62 -4.96
N THR A 42 -8.48 -1.30 -3.68
CA THR A 42 -9.83 -1.06 -3.15
C THR A 42 -10.53 0.09 -3.87
N GLY A 43 -9.89 1.27 -3.94
CA GLY A 43 -10.43 2.40 -4.68
C GLY A 43 -10.19 2.33 -6.19
N LEU A 44 -9.11 1.69 -6.66
CA LEU A 44 -8.79 1.62 -8.09
C LEU A 44 -9.85 0.84 -8.89
N ARG A 45 -10.50 -0.17 -8.28
CA ARG A 45 -11.60 -0.92 -8.91
C ARG A 45 -12.78 -0.01 -9.27
N ILE A 46 -13.09 0.97 -8.42
CA ILE A 46 -14.14 1.96 -8.68
C ILE A 46 -13.76 2.83 -9.88
N VAL A 47 -12.55 3.39 -9.86
CA VAL A 47 -12.05 4.26 -10.94
C VAL A 47 -12.06 3.51 -12.27
N THR A 48 -11.46 2.32 -12.31
CA THR A 48 -11.34 1.52 -13.53
C THR A 48 -12.72 1.09 -14.07
N GLY A 49 -13.61 0.62 -13.19
CA GLY A 49 -14.94 0.17 -13.59
C GLY A 49 -15.82 1.29 -14.12
N VAL A 50 -15.77 2.48 -13.50
CA VAL A 50 -16.57 3.62 -13.97
C VAL A 50 -15.97 4.21 -15.25
N ASP A 51 -14.66 4.43 -15.28
CA ASP A 51 -14.01 5.22 -16.34
C ASP A 51 -13.78 4.44 -17.62
N LEU A 52 -13.43 3.15 -17.53
CA LEU A 52 -13.17 2.33 -18.73
C LEU A 52 -14.41 1.59 -19.23
N VAL A 53 -15.42 1.39 -18.38
CA VAL A 53 -16.59 0.59 -18.73
C VAL A 53 -17.84 1.45 -18.75
N LEU A 54 -18.32 1.93 -17.59
CA LEU A 54 -19.63 2.57 -17.51
C LEU A 54 -19.72 3.88 -18.31
N GLY A 55 -18.74 4.79 -18.18
CA GLY A 55 -18.73 6.07 -18.89
C GLY A 55 -18.74 5.94 -20.42
N PRO A 56 -17.81 5.18 -21.02
CA PRO A 56 -17.80 4.90 -22.44
C PRO A 56 -19.08 4.20 -22.92
N LEU A 57 -19.58 3.19 -22.20
CA LEU A 57 -20.81 2.49 -22.58
C LEU A 57 -22.03 3.41 -22.55
N LEU A 58 -22.19 4.25 -21.51
CA LEU A 58 -23.26 5.25 -21.44
C LEU A 58 -23.15 6.25 -22.60
N THR A 59 -21.93 6.66 -22.94
CA THR A 59 -21.68 7.51 -24.12
C THR A 59 -22.13 6.82 -25.40
N LEU A 60 -21.78 5.55 -25.60
CA LEU A 60 -22.20 4.78 -26.78
C LEU A 60 -23.73 4.68 -26.90
N VAL A 61 -24.42 4.42 -25.78
CA VAL A 61 -25.88 4.26 -25.73
C VAL A 61 -26.60 5.58 -26.00
N VAL A 62 -26.15 6.67 -25.38
CA VAL A 62 -26.85 7.95 -25.42
C VAL A 62 -26.49 8.78 -26.67
N PHE A 63 -25.33 8.54 -27.28
CA PHE A 63 -24.86 9.34 -28.40
C PHE A 63 -25.70 9.17 -29.67
N LYS A 64 -26.40 10.24 -30.03
CA LYS A 64 -27.15 10.38 -31.29
C LYS A 64 -26.92 11.76 -31.88
N ALA A 65 -26.31 11.82 -33.07
CA ALA A 65 -26.07 13.08 -33.78
C ALA A 65 -27.39 13.84 -33.98
N GLY A 66 -27.38 15.15 -33.67
CA GLY A 66 -28.56 16.02 -33.76
C GLY A 66 -29.57 15.89 -32.62
N LYS A 67 -29.33 15.07 -31.59
CA LYS A 67 -30.23 15.00 -30.42
C LYS A 67 -30.18 16.32 -29.62
N PRO A 68 -31.32 17.02 -29.40
CA PRO A 68 -31.37 18.36 -28.78
C PRO A 68 -31.02 18.41 -27.28
N GLY A 69 -30.62 17.29 -26.68
CA GLY A 69 -30.11 17.20 -25.30
C GLY A 69 -28.76 16.51 -25.18
N LEU A 70 -28.10 16.16 -26.29
CA LEU A 70 -26.88 15.35 -26.26
C LEU A 70 -25.76 15.96 -25.41
N ARG A 71 -25.61 17.29 -25.46
CA ARG A 71 -24.58 17.98 -24.67
C ARG A 71 -24.85 17.85 -23.17
N PHE A 72 -26.11 17.97 -22.76
CA PHE A 72 -26.50 17.79 -21.36
C PHE A 72 -26.23 16.35 -20.92
N ASP A 73 -26.65 15.35 -21.71
CA ASP A 73 -26.43 13.94 -21.40
C ASP A 73 -24.94 13.63 -21.20
N LEU A 74 -24.08 14.05 -22.13
CA LEU A 74 -22.64 13.82 -22.06
C LEU A 74 -22.00 14.59 -20.89
N THR A 75 -22.51 15.77 -20.55
CA THR A 75 -22.04 16.54 -19.38
C THR A 75 -22.40 15.80 -18.09
N CYS A 76 -23.62 15.28 -17.96
CA CYS A 76 -24.02 14.49 -16.80
C CYS A 76 -23.16 13.23 -16.64
N ILE A 77 -22.88 12.52 -17.74
CA ILE A 77 -21.97 11.36 -17.73
C ILE A 77 -20.57 11.79 -17.25
N ALA A 78 -20.01 12.85 -17.83
CA ALA A 78 -18.67 13.32 -17.48
C ALA A 78 -18.57 13.78 -16.01
N VAL A 79 -19.56 14.51 -15.50
CA VAL A 79 -19.60 14.96 -14.09
C VAL A 79 -19.69 13.76 -13.15
N PHE A 80 -20.56 12.80 -13.44
CA PHE A 80 -20.69 11.59 -12.64
C PHE A 80 -19.38 10.79 -12.62
N GLN A 81 -18.75 10.63 -13.78
CA GLN A 81 -17.48 9.93 -13.92
C GLN A 81 -16.37 10.61 -13.12
N VAL A 82 -16.22 11.94 -13.22
CA VAL A 82 -15.25 12.71 -12.43
C VAL A 82 -15.50 12.56 -10.93
N ALA A 83 -16.77 12.55 -10.49
CA ALA A 83 -17.12 12.35 -9.08
C ALA A 83 -16.74 10.95 -8.59
N CYS A 84 -17.02 9.90 -9.37
CA CYS A 84 -16.61 8.53 -9.05
C CYS A 84 -15.09 8.36 -9.04
N MET A 85 -14.39 8.95 -10.02
CA MET A 85 -12.93 8.96 -10.09
C MET A 85 -12.34 9.65 -8.85
N ALA A 86 -12.84 10.83 -8.47
CA ALA A 86 -12.40 11.53 -7.27
C ALA A 86 -12.65 10.72 -5.98
N GLY A 87 -13.81 10.08 -5.86
CA GLY A 87 -14.14 9.22 -4.71
C GLY A 87 -13.24 7.98 -4.63
N GLY A 88 -13.04 7.28 -5.76
CA GLY A 88 -12.11 6.15 -5.83
C GLY A 88 -10.68 6.57 -5.49
N MET A 89 -10.26 7.75 -5.97
CA MET A 89 -8.93 8.29 -5.70
C MET A 89 -8.74 8.69 -4.24
N PHE A 90 -9.77 9.27 -3.62
CA PHE A 90 -9.77 9.58 -2.20
C PHE A 90 -9.57 8.32 -1.34
N ILE A 91 -10.24 7.21 -1.68
CA ILE A 91 -10.06 5.93 -0.97
C ILE A 91 -8.63 5.43 -1.09
N VAL A 92 -8.08 5.35 -2.31
CA VAL A 92 -6.68 4.91 -2.52
C VAL A 92 -5.70 5.82 -1.78
N TYR A 93 -5.94 7.13 -1.73
CA TYR A 93 -5.08 8.05 -1.00
C TYR A 93 -5.17 7.84 0.51
N ALA A 94 -6.36 7.63 1.06
CA ALA A 94 -6.58 7.43 2.49
C ALA A 94 -5.94 6.14 3.00
N GLU A 95 -6.01 5.07 2.22
CA GLU A 95 -5.45 3.74 2.53
C GLU A 95 -3.97 3.60 2.17
N ARG A 96 -3.30 4.68 1.74
CA ARG A 96 -1.89 4.59 1.36
C ARG A 96 -1.00 4.39 2.59
N PRO A 97 0.06 3.56 2.51
CA PRO A 97 1.01 3.42 3.59
C PRO A 97 1.69 4.75 3.90
N LEU A 98 1.69 5.11 5.18
CA LEU A 98 2.45 6.23 5.72
C LEU A 98 3.72 5.76 6.42
N ALA A 99 3.74 4.56 7.00
CA ALA A 99 4.92 4.00 7.63
C ALA A 99 5.01 2.49 7.39
N LEU A 100 6.25 2.02 7.17
CA LEU A 100 6.63 0.62 7.31
C LEU A 100 7.41 0.48 8.60
N VAL A 101 6.79 -0.12 9.61
CA VAL A 101 7.32 -0.23 10.97
C VAL A 101 7.85 -1.63 11.19
N LEU A 102 9.17 -1.80 11.26
CA LEU A 102 9.78 -3.02 11.77
C LEU A 102 9.65 -3.06 13.30
N ALA A 103 8.73 -3.89 13.78
CA ALA A 103 8.54 -4.15 15.20
C ALA A 103 8.85 -5.62 15.49
N TYR A 104 9.98 -5.84 16.17
CA TYR A 104 10.50 -7.16 16.52
C TYR A 104 10.84 -8.04 15.31
N ASP A 105 9.90 -8.87 14.84
CA ASP A 105 10.06 -9.81 13.72
C ASP A 105 9.17 -9.48 12.51
N THR A 106 8.38 -8.42 12.62
CA THR A 106 7.28 -8.11 11.70
C THR A 106 7.40 -6.67 11.19
N ILE A 107 7.27 -6.49 9.89
CA ILE A 107 7.06 -5.19 9.25
C ILE A 107 5.55 -4.94 9.14
N TYR A 108 5.09 -3.86 9.76
CA TYR A 108 3.71 -3.40 9.70
C TYR A 108 3.60 -2.26 8.70
N SER A 109 2.68 -2.40 7.74
CA SER A 109 2.27 -1.29 6.88
C SER A 109 1.12 -0.55 7.54
N LEU A 110 1.33 0.73 7.84
CA LEU A 110 0.37 1.56 8.56
C LEU A 110 -0.05 2.74 7.70
N ALA A 111 -1.35 2.88 7.45
CA ALA A 111 -1.99 4.06 6.89
C ALA A 111 -2.48 4.99 8.03
N ALA A 112 -3.17 6.07 7.68
CA ALA A 112 -3.57 7.11 8.65
C ALA A 112 -4.57 6.59 9.69
N ASN A 113 -5.50 5.75 9.26
CA ASN A 113 -6.56 5.18 10.08
C ASN A 113 -6.00 4.29 11.19
N GLU A 114 -4.92 3.53 10.96
CA GLU A 114 -4.33 2.71 12.02
C GLU A 114 -3.76 3.59 13.15
N PHE A 115 -3.15 4.74 12.85
CA PHE A 115 -2.72 5.65 13.92
C PHE A 115 -3.92 6.24 14.68
N GLU A 116 -4.97 6.63 13.96
CA GLU A 116 -6.20 7.18 14.56
C GLU A 116 -6.91 6.16 15.48
N ASP A 117 -7.01 4.91 15.04
CA ASP A 117 -7.64 3.81 15.79
C ASP A 117 -6.93 3.54 17.12
N TYR A 118 -5.61 3.76 17.18
CA TYR A 118 -4.80 3.64 18.40
C TYR A 118 -4.62 4.98 19.14
N GLY A 119 -5.27 6.06 18.69
CA GLY A 119 -5.18 7.38 19.30
C GLY A 119 -3.77 7.99 19.24
N LYS A 120 -2.99 7.66 18.22
CA LYS A 120 -1.62 8.14 18.00
C LYS A 120 -1.63 9.33 17.04
N ASP A 121 -0.80 10.32 17.35
CA ASP A 121 -0.62 11.49 16.48
C ASP A 121 0.34 11.15 15.33
N ILE A 122 -0.16 11.28 14.10
CA ILE A 122 0.58 10.97 12.86
C ILE A 122 1.79 11.90 12.69
N SER A 123 1.79 13.10 13.28
CA SER A 123 2.91 14.05 13.21
C SER A 123 4.22 13.51 13.79
N VAL A 124 4.19 12.39 14.53
CA VAL A 124 5.41 11.67 14.92
C VAL A 124 6.28 11.30 13.70
N LEU A 125 5.66 11.08 12.54
CA LEU A 125 6.36 10.76 11.30
C LEU A 125 7.06 11.98 10.65
N ASP A 126 6.70 13.20 11.02
CA ASP A 126 7.28 14.43 10.46
C ASP A 126 8.76 14.59 10.85
N GLY A 127 9.13 14.06 12.03
CA GLY A 127 10.51 14.04 12.52
C GLY A 127 11.39 12.97 11.87
N ILE A 128 10.83 12.10 11.05
CA ILE A 128 11.53 10.96 10.44
C ILE A 128 11.97 11.36 9.02
N PRO A 129 13.27 11.24 8.67
CA PRO A 129 13.75 11.60 7.34
C PRO A 129 13.23 10.64 6.25
N GLY A 130 13.39 11.04 4.98
CA GLY A 130 13.02 10.21 3.82
C GLY A 130 11.63 10.48 3.24
N SER A 131 11.31 9.85 2.12
CA SER A 131 9.98 9.89 1.48
C SER A 131 8.98 8.99 2.20
N TYR A 132 7.70 9.09 1.84
CA TYR A 132 6.69 8.14 2.28
C TYR A 132 6.70 6.86 1.43
N PRO A 133 6.36 5.71 2.03
CA PRO A 133 6.15 5.52 3.47
C PRO A 133 7.46 5.64 4.25
N LYS A 134 7.38 6.15 5.48
CA LYS A 134 8.54 6.25 6.37
C LYS A 134 8.99 4.86 6.79
N LEU A 135 10.27 4.57 6.62
CA LEU A 135 10.87 3.33 7.09
C LEU A 135 11.36 3.53 8.52
N VAL A 136 10.77 2.78 9.45
CA VAL A 136 11.04 2.95 10.87
C VAL A 136 11.18 1.61 11.54
N TYR A 137 11.89 1.55 12.65
CA TYR A 137 11.86 0.42 13.55
C TYR A 137 11.49 0.87 14.97
N THR A 138 10.87 -0.04 15.72
CA THR A 138 10.59 0.16 17.14
C THR A 138 11.84 -0.21 17.95
N GLU A 139 12.44 0.77 18.62
CA GLU A 139 13.61 0.55 19.49
C GLU A 139 13.24 -0.32 20.70
N LEU A 140 13.91 -1.47 20.80
CA LEU A 140 13.68 -2.47 21.86
C LEU A 140 14.73 -2.36 22.97
N PRO A 141 14.41 -2.80 24.20
CA PRO A 141 15.41 -2.96 25.24
C PRO A 141 16.56 -3.88 24.80
N GLU A 142 17.80 -3.57 25.20
CA GLU A 142 18.98 -4.38 24.89
C GLU A 142 18.90 -5.80 25.46
N ASN A 143 18.22 -5.96 26.60
CA ASN A 143 18.04 -7.26 27.23
C ASN A 143 16.88 -8.02 26.54
N PRO A 144 17.11 -9.22 25.97
CA PRO A 144 16.09 -9.95 25.23
C PRO A 144 14.84 -10.28 26.06
N VAL A 145 15.02 -10.64 27.34
CA VAL A 145 13.89 -10.95 28.23
C VAL A 145 13.05 -9.70 28.49
N GLN A 146 13.67 -8.53 28.58
CA GLN A 146 12.91 -7.28 28.69
C GLN A 146 12.19 -6.93 27.40
N ALA A 147 12.81 -7.17 26.23
CA ALA A 147 12.16 -6.98 24.94
C ALA A 147 10.91 -7.87 24.81
N ASP A 148 10.99 -9.14 25.19
CA ASP A 148 9.85 -10.06 25.24
C ASP A 148 8.75 -9.56 26.18
N ILE A 149 9.12 -9.10 27.38
CA ILE A 149 8.16 -8.56 28.35
C ILE A 149 7.43 -7.34 27.78
N VAL A 150 8.15 -6.42 27.13
CA VAL A 150 7.53 -5.23 26.51
C VAL A 150 6.61 -5.64 25.36
N ALA A 151 7.04 -6.58 24.51
CA ALA A 151 6.25 -7.10 23.39
C ALA A 151 4.93 -7.70 23.86
N ILE A 152 5.02 -8.66 24.78
CA ILE A 152 3.87 -9.39 25.32
C ILE A 152 2.94 -8.42 26.05
N ARG A 153 3.49 -7.58 26.94
CA ARG A 153 2.68 -6.64 27.73
C ARG A 153 1.94 -5.66 26.82
N GLY A 154 2.62 -5.10 25.80
CA GLY A 154 2.02 -4.16 24.86
C GLY A 154 0.78 -4.72 24.19
N GLN A 155 0.85 -5.97 23.74
CA GLN A 155 -0.30 -6.68 23.17
C GLN A 155 -1.48 -6.78 24.15
N PHE A 156 -1.21 -7.08 25.43
CA PHE A 156 -2.27 -7.24 26.45
C PHE A 156 -2.95 -5.93 26.85
N ILE A 157 -2.21 -4.81 26.82
CA ILE A 157 -2.74 -3.51 27.25
C ILE A 157 -3.31 -2.68 26.08
N GLY A 158 -3.25 -3.20 24.85
CA GLY A 158 -3.72 -2.51 23.65
C GLY A 158 -2.75 -1.44 23.12
N ASP A 159 -1.46 -1.55 23.46
CA ASP A 159 -0.39 -0.68 22.96
C ASP A 159 0.76 -1.53 22.41
N PRO A 160 0.52 -2.25 21.29
CA PRO A 160 1.48 -3.18 20.72
C PRO A 160 2.74 -2.46 20.24
N LEU A 161 3.86 -3.20 20.10
CA LEU A 161 5.16 -2.61 19.75
C LEU A 161 5.16 -1.73 18.50
N PHE A 162 4.39 -2.11 17.48
CA PHE A 162 4.31 -1.33 16.25
C PHE A 162 3.56 -0.01 16.42
N MET A 163 2.86 0.21 17.53
CA MET A 163 2.16 1.48 17.88
C MET A 163 2.83 2.26 19.03
N GLN A 164 3.95 1.78 19.56
CA GLN A 164 4.75 2.53 20.54
C GLN A 164 5.59 3.59 19.83
N THR A 165 4.91 4.63 19.32
CA THR A 165 5.47 5.71 18.50
C THR A 165 6.64 6.45 19.15
N GLU A 166 6.69 6.50 20.49
CA GLU A 166 7.79 7.10 21.25
C GLU A 166 9.13 6.36 21.10
N ARG A 167 9.07 5.10 20.65
CA ARG A 167 10.23 4.24 20.38
C ARG A 167 10.63 4.24 18.91
N TYR A 168 9.93 4.98 18.05
CA TYR A 168 10.27 5.01 16.64
C TYR A 168 11.64 5.63 16.42
N ARG A 169 12.41 4.95 15.57
CA ARG A 169 13.69 5.40 15.04
C ARG A 169 13.69 5.19 13.53
N PRO A 170 14.35 6.06 12.75
CA PRO A 170 14.51 5.84 11.32
C PRO A 170 15.24 4.52 11.10
N LEU A 171 14.82 3.75 10.10
CA LEU A 171 15.55 2.55 9.72
C LEU A 171 16.97 2.98 9.24
N PRO A 172 18.05 2.44 9.84
CA PRO A 172 19.40 2.87 9.49
C PRO A 172 19.78 2.33 8.11
N GLU A 173 20.31 3.20 7.23
CA GLU A 173 20.84 2.80 5.92
C GLU A 173 22.10 1.95 6.03
N ALA A 174 22.95 2.23 7.04
CA ALA A 174 24.14 1.44 7.33
C ALA A 174 23.88 0.54 8.53
N GLY A 175 24.12 -0.77 8.38
CA GLY A 175 23.87 -1.74 9.44
C GLY A 175 22.38 -2.05 9.62
N THR A 176 21.58 -1.98 8.56
CA THR A 176 20.14 -2.31 8.59
C THR A 176 19.90 -3.71 9.18
N GLU A 177 20.76 -4.67 8.85
CA GLU A 177 20.71 -6.04 9.38
C GLU A 177 20.77 -6.10 10.91
N LEU A 178 21.34 -5.10 11.58
CA LEU A 178 21.45 -5.03 13.04
C LEU A 178 20.12 -4.77 13.73
N VAL A 179 19.15 -4.13 13.04
CA VAL A 179 17.81 -3.90 13.60
C VAL A 179 16.83 -5.02 13.26
N PHE A 180 17.17 -5.87 12.28
CA PHE A 180 16.47 -7.11 11.94
C PHE A 180 16.84 -8.25 12.91
N ILE A 181 16.74 -7.98 14.22
CA ILE A 181 17.27 -8.88 15.27
C ILE A 181 16.63 -10.28 15.29
N GLN A 182 15.39 -10.41 14.80
CA GLN A 182 14.66 -11.67 14.73
C GLN A 182 14.72 -12.36 13.35
N GLU A 183 15.46 -11.81 12.39
CA GLU A 183 15.51 -12.34 11.03
C GLU A 183 15.91 -13.81 11.00
N ASN A 184 16.97 -14.19 11.73
CA ASN A 184 17.40 -15.59 11.81
C ASN A 184 16.33 -16.50 12.41
N THR A 185 15.55 -16.00 13.37
CA THR A 185 14.43 -16.73 13.98
C THR A 185 13.30 -16.93 12.99
N VAL A 186 12.92 -15.89 12.25
CA VAL A 186 11.90 -15.95 11.19
C VAL A 186 12.36 -16.91 10.09
N ARG A 187 13.62 -16.79 9.64
CA ARG A 187 14.22 -17.68 8.66
C ARG A 187 14.30 -19.12 9.15
N ALA A 188 14.54 -19.38 10.43
CA ALA A 188 14.51 -20.73 10.98
C ALA A 188 13.10 -21.32 11.04
N SER A 189 12.06 -20.48 11.05
CA SER A 189 10.66 -20.90 11.17
C SER A 189 10.02 -21.38 9.87
N VAL A 190 10.64 -21.09 8.71
CA VAL A 190 10.12 -21.42 7.38
C VAL A 190 10.82 -22.65 6.77
N SER A 191 10.17 -23.32 5.82
CA SER A 191 10.71 -24.47 5.10
C SER A 191 12.00 -24.18 4.31
N GLU A 192 12.84 -25.19 4.10
CA GLU A 192 14.06 -25.06 3.28
C GLU A 192 13.75 -24.75 1.81
N GLU A 193 12.65 -25.27 1.28
CA GLU A 193 12.17 -24.95 -0.07
C GLU A 193 11.90 -23.45 -0.22
N PHE A 194 11.21 -22.86 0.76
CA PHE A 194 10.95 -21.43 0.80
C PHE A 194 12.24 -20.62 0.91
N LYS A 195 13.19 -21.01 1.77
CA LYS A 195 14.50 -20.35 1.89
C LYS A 195 15.26 -20.28 0.57
N ASN A 196 15.23 -21.37 -0.19
CA ASN A 196 15.90 -21.46 -1.50
C ASN A 196 15.22 -20.59 -2.57
N ALA A 197 13.95 -20.23 -2.38
CA ALA A 197 13.22 -19.32 -3.26
C ALA A 197 13.43 -17.84 -2.91
N LEU A 198 14.05 -17.52 -1.77
CA LEU A 198 14.27 -16.13 -1.35
C LEU A 198 15.36 -15.47 -2.23
N PRO A 199 15.17 -14.19 -2.61
CA PRO A 199 16.22 -13.40 -3.23
C PRO A 199 17.51 -13.36 -2.42
N GLU A 200 18.65 -13.26 -3.10
CA GLU A 200 19.94 -13.03 -2.44
C GLU A 200 19.91 -11.72 -1.63
N GLY A 201 20.47 -11.74 -0.41
CA GLY A 201 20.50 -10.56 0.46
C GLY A 201 19.15 -10.20 1.11
N CYS A 202 18.10 -11.01 0.93
CA CYS A 202 16.81 -10.81 1.56
C CYS A 202 16.92 -10.77 3.09
N LEU A 203 16.57 -9.63 3.69
CA LEU A 203 16.26 -9.55 5.13
C LEU A 203 14.80 -9.97 5.32
N LEU A 204 14.61 -11.21 5.77
CA LEU A 204 13.29 -11.81 5.89
C LEU A 204 12.58 -11.29 7.14
N ALA A 205 11.36 -10.80 6.95
CA ALA A 205 10.46 -10.44 8.04
C ALA A 205 9.06 -10.97 7.77
N LYS A 206 8.27 -11.14 8.84
CA LYS A 206 6.82 -11.22 8.68
C LYS A 206 6.29 -9.88 8.19
N PHE A 207 5.15 -9.89 7.55
CA PHE A 207 4.48 -8.70 7.06
C PHE A 207 3.02 -8.71 7.48
N VAL A 208 2.54 -7.55 7.92
CA VAL A 208 1.13 -7.32 8.24
C VAL A 208 0.71 -5.97 7.69
N SER A 209 -0.44 -5.97 7.02
CA SER A 209 -1.16 -4.78 6.56
C SER A 209 -2.62 -4.87 7.01
N SER A 210 -3.43 -3.86 6.66
CA SER A 210 -4.88 -3.89 6.85
C SER A 210 -5.59 -4.97 6.02
N VAL A 211 -4.97 -5.47 4.93
CA VAL A 211 -5.63 -6.38 3.97
C VAL A 211 -5.02 -7.78 3.89
N THR A 212 -3.73 -7.93 4.18
CA THR A 212 -3.02 -9.20 4.05
C THR A 212 -1.90 -9.34 5.08
N GLY A 213 -1.45 -10.58 5.28
CA GLY A 213 -0.28 -10.91 6.07
C GLY A 213 0.50 -12.04 5.42
N GLY A 214 1.79 -12.12 5.71
CA GLY A 214 2.68 -13.10 5.11
C GLY A 214 4.13 -12.83 5.45
N PHE A 215 5.02 -13.03 4.49
CA PHE A 215 6.44 -12.73 4.59
C PHE A 215 6.86 -11.72 3.52
N VAL A 216 7.87 -10.92 3.83
CA VAL A 216 8.49 -10.00 2.88
C VAL A 216 10.00 -10.11 2.93
N CYS A 217 10.63 -9.84 1.80
CA CYS A 217 12.05 -9.56 1.72
C CYS A 217 12.27 -8.05 1.71
N PHE A 218 12.99 -7.57 2.71
CA PHE A 218 13.50 -6.21 2.73
C PHE A 218 14.90 -6.17 2.11
N ASN A 219 15.11 -5.24 1.18
CA ASN A 219 16.39 -4.98 0.56
C ASN A 219 17.06 -3.78 1.23
N ALA A 220 18.16 -4.04 1.93
CA ALA A 220 18.91 -3.02 2.68
C ALA A 220 19.59 -1.98 1.78
N GLU A 221 19.99 -2.36 0.56
CA GLU A 221 20.66 -1.44 -0.37
C GLU A 221 19.66 -0.46 -1.00
N ALA A 222 18.51 -0.96 -1.41
CA ALA A 222 17.46 -0.17 -2.04
C ALA A 222 16.52 0.50 -1.02
N MET A 223 16.62 0.13 0.27
CA MET A 223 15.75 0.58 1.36
C MET A 223 14.27 0.43 1.00
N GLN A 224 13.87 -0.77 0.57
CA GLN A 224 12.49 -1.06 0.16
C GLN A 224 12.12 -2.53 0.34
N LEU A 225 10.82 -2.83 0.24
CA LEU A 225 10.31 -4.19 0.13
C LEU A 225 10.40 -4.66 -1.32
N ASP A 226 11.13 -5.75 -1.56
CA ASP A 226 11.38 -6.28 -2.90
C ASP A 226 10.35 -7.33 -3.31
N SER A 227 9.93 -8.19 -2.38
CA SER A 227 8.99 -9.28 -2.65
C SER A 227 8.10 -9.58 -1.45
N PHE A 228 6.92 -10.13 -1.74
CA PHE A 228 5.93 -10.58 -0.77
C PHE A 228 5.51 -12.01 -1.05
N PHE A 229 5.27 -12.76 0.02
CA PHE A 229 4.86 -14.15 0.01
C PHE A 229 3.68 -14.32 0.97
N GLU A 230 2.50 -14.59 0.45
CA GLU A 230 1.26 -14.76 1.24
C GLU A 230 1.35 -15.95 2.21
N SER A 231 2.06 -17.00 1.80
CA SER A 231 2.42 -18.13 2.65
C SER A 231 3.72 -18.76 2.16
N GLU A 232 4.25 -19.74 2.89
CA GLU A 232 5.40 -20.53 2.44
C GLU A 232 5.14 -21.28 1.12
N VAL A 233 3.87 -21.41 0.70
CA VAL A 233 3.46 -22.17 -0.48
C VAL A 233 2.79 -21.24 -1.49
N GLN A 234 3.58 -20.58 -2.32
CA GLN A 234 3.28 -20.33 -3.74
C GLN A 234 4.60 -20.24 -4.51
N VAL A 235 5.28 -21.37 -4.64
CA VAL A 235 6.22 -21.60 -5.74
C VAL A 235 5.44 -22.43 -6.77
N GLU A 236 4.82 -21.76 -7.75
CA GLU A 236 4.47 -22.39 -9.03
C GLU A 236 5.57 -22.14 -10.05
#